data_AF-A0A7S3AM48-F1
#
_entry.id   AF-A0A7S3AM48-F1
#
_cell.length_a   1.000
_cell.length_b   1.000
_cell.length_c   1.000
_cell.angle_alpha   90.00
_cell.angle_beta   90.00
_cell.angle_gamma   90.00
#
_symmetry.space_group_name_H-M   'P 1'
#
loop_
_entity.id
_entity.type
_entity.pdbx_description
1 polymer ?
#
loop_
_entity_poly.entity_id
_entity_poly.type
_entity_poly.pdbx_seq_one_letter_code
_entity_poly.pdbx_strand_id
1 'polypeptide(L)'
;YDAVTDSMSRRGLETPRAVSLDGVGETTLIGMCAKKRQVVHVKDAALDPRFDASFDCPRGYTAQAMLVLPFDKSARDGHTELAGVCVLYNKIGGGAVFTSDDEWRIEKALRIASLAIEHGLLAQDCSELAE
;
A
#
# COMPACT_ATOMS: atom_id res chain seq x y z
N TYR A 1 -20.28 -3.54 8.86
CA TYR A 1 -19.62 -4.30 7.79
C TYR A 1 -20.56 -4.30 6.60
N ASP A 2 -20.19 -3.61 5.51
CA ASP A 2 -21.05 -3.48 4.32
C ASP A 2 -20.74 -4.56 3.26
N ALA A 3 -21.59 -4.66 2.23
CA ALA A 3 -21.47 -5.68 1.18
C ALA A 3 -20.19 -5.53 0.34
N VAL A 4 -19.65 -4.30 0.24
CA VAL A 4 -18.41 -4.01 -0.50
C VAL A 4 -17.22 -4.60 0.27
N THR A 5 -17.17 -4.37 1.58
CA THR A 5 -16.13 -4.89 2.48
C THR A 5 -16.12 -6.42 2.48
N ASP A 6 -17.30 -7.06 2.57
CA ASP A 6 -17.40 -8.53 2.52
C ASP A 6 -16.93 -9.11 1.18
N SER A 7 -17.32 -8.47 0.06
CA SER A 7 -16.85 -8.85 -1.28
C SER A 7 -15.33 -8.71 -1.45
N MET A 8 -14.72 -7.67 -0.88
CA MET A 8 -13.27 -7.46 -0.92
C MET A 8 -12.54 -8.54 -0.11
N SER A 9 -13.00 -8.81 1.12
CA SER A 9 -12.41 -9.84 1.98
C SER A 9 -12.46 -11.23 1.34
N ARG A 10 -13.58 -11.60 0.69
CA ARG A 10 -13.69 -12.87 -0.05
C ARG A 10 -12.70 -13.00 -1.22
N ARG A 11 -12.21 -11.87 -1.75
CA ARG A 11 -11.21 -11.81 -2.83
C ARG A 11 -9.78 -11.68 -2.31
N GLY A 12 -9.57 -11.76 -0.99
CA GLY A 12 -8.27 -11.57 -0.35
C GLY A 12 -7.78 -10.12 -0.40
N LEU A 13 -8.69 -9.17 -0.59
CA LEU A 13 -8.40 -7.74 -0.57
C LEU A 13 -8.86 -7.16 0.77
N GLU A 14 -7.98 -6.41 1.41
CA GLU A 14 -8.35 -5.64 2.60
C GLU A 14 -8.82 -4.24 2.24
N THR A 15 -9.69 -3.68 3.08
CA THR A 15 -10.07 -2.27 2.99
C THR A 15 -8.84 -1.40 3.20
N PRO A 16 -8.59 -0.40 2.33
CA PRO A 16 -7.50 0.55 2.52
C PRO A 16 -7.55 1.15 3.93
N ARG A 17 -6.42 1.11 4.63
CA ARG A 17 -6.30 1.61 6.00
C ARG A 17 -5.62 2.98 5.98
N ALA A 18 -6.33 4.01 6.42
CA ALA A 18 -5.69 5.28 6.74
C ALA A 18 -4.84 5.10 7.99
N VAL A 19 -3.54 5.33 7.87
CA VAL A 19 -2.57 5.20 8.96
C VAL A 19 -1.76 6.48 8.99
N SER A 20 -1.74 7.18 10.14
CA SER A 20 -0.78 8.27 10.30
C SER A 20 0.63 7.67 10.35
N LEU A 21 1.53 8.26 9.58
CA LEU A 21 2.95 7.95 9.64
C LEU A 21 3.66 8.67 10.81
N ASP A 22 2.94 9.54 11.54
CA ASP A 22 3.44 10.23 12.71
C ASP A 22 3.67 9.21 13.82
N GLY A 23 4.94 8.92 14.11
CA GLY A 23 5.35 7.88 15.07
C GLY A 23 5.67 6.52 14.46
N VAL A 24 5.40 6.30 13.16
CA VAL A 24 5.87 5.10 12.45
C VAL A 24 7.35 5.28 12.13
N GLY A 25 8.22 4.59 12.86
CA GLY A 25 9.67 4.62 12.66
C GLY A 25 10.10 4.09 11.28
N GLU A 26 11.36 4.31 10.90
CA GLU A 26 11.99 3.63 9.75
C GLU A 26 12.37 2.18 10.08
N THR A 27 11.72 1.56 11.07
CA THR A 27 12.07 0.22 11.56
C THR A 27 11.17 -0.86 10.97
N THR A 28 9.94 -0.50 10.56
CA THR A 28 8.98 -1.42 9.93
C THR A 28 9.13 -1.39 8.42
N LEU A 29 8.71 -2.46 7.72
CA LEU A 29 8.82 -2.53 6.27
C LEU A 29 7.98 -1.43 5.58
N ILE A 30 6.73 -1.26 6.02
CA ILE A 30 5.82 -0.24 5.46
C ILE A 30 6.33 1.17 5.79
N GLY A 31 6.81 1.40 7.03
CA GLY A 31 7.35 2.69 7.46
C GLY A 31 8.61 3.07 6.68
N MET A 32 9.53 2.12 6.49
CA MET A 32 10.71 2.30 5.65
C MET A 32 10.34 2.64 4.20
N CYS A 33 9.42 1.88 3.62
CA CYS A 33 8.95 2.10 2.25
C CYS A 33 8.36 3.52 2.08
N ALA A 34 7.51 3.94 3.01
CA ALA A 34 6.87 5.25 2.99
C ALA A 34 7.88 6.40 3.07
N LYS A 35 8.86 6.30 3.99
CA LYS A 35 9.84 7.36 4.26
C LYS A 35 10.92 7.44 3.20
N LYS A 36 11.43 6.30 2.73
CA LYS A 36 12.55 6.23 1.77
C LYS A 36 12.10 6.27 0.32
N ARG A 37 10.79 6.15 0.06
CA ARG A 37 10.22 6.03 -1.30
C ARG A 37 10.89 4.90 -2.10
N GLN A 38 11.13 3.78 -1.44
CA GLN A 38 11.77 2.61 -2.04
C GLN A 38 10.86 1.39 -1.93
N VAL A 39 10.75 0.65 -3.03
CA VAL A 39 10.08 -0.65 -3.05
C VAL A 39 10.83 -1.63 -2.15
N VAL A 40 10.08 -2.38 -1.33
CA VAL A 40 10.64 -3.40 -0.44
C VAL A 40 10.11 -4.77 -0.83
N HIS A 41 11.03 -5.65 -1.24
CA HIS A 41 10.76 -7.06 -1.47
C HIS A 41 11.13 -7.86 -0.23
N VAL A 42 10.20 -8.69 0.25
CA VAL A 42 10.42 -9.62 1.35
C VAL A 42 10.05 -11.02 0.90
N LYS A 43 11.02 -11.93 0.93
CA LYS A 43 10.83 -13.32 0.52
C LYS A 43 10.26 -14.18 1.65
N ASP A 44 10.67 -13.87 2.88
CA ASP A 44 10.22 -14.52 4.10
C ASP A 44 10.17 -13.48 5.23
N ALA A 45 8.96 -13.08 5.61
CA ALA A 45 8.72 -12.07 6.64
C ALA A 45 9.17 -12.55 8.03
N ALA A 46 9.14 -13.86 8.31
CA ALA A 46 9.60 -14.38 9.59
C ALA A 46 11.13 -14.27 9.77
N LEU A 47 11.87 -14.18 8.66
CA LEU A 47 13.32 -14.05 8.65
C LEU A 47 13.81 -12.61 8.43
N ASP A 48 12.91 -11.67 8.13
CA ASP A 48 13.27 -10.27 7.93
C ASP A 48 13.27 -9.52 9.27
N PRO A 49 14.43 -9.04 9.77
CA PRO A 49 14.50 -8.37 11.08
C PRO A 49 13.77 -7.02 11.12
N ARG A 50 13.36 -6.49 9.96
CA ARG A 50 12.59 -5.24 9.84
C ARG A 50 11.08 -5.49 9.90
N PHE A 51 10.64 -6.75 9.83
CA PHE A 51 9.22 -7.09 9.85
C PHE A 51 8.65 -6.94 11.25
N ASP A 52 7.63 -6.10 11.38
CA ASP A 52 6.84 -5.97 12.60
C ASP A 52 5.41 -6.46 12.34
N ALA A 53 5.07 -7.66 12.81
CA ALA A 53 3.76 -8.25 12.61
C ALA A 53 2.60 -7.40 13.18
N SER A 54 2.85 -6.51 14.14
CA SER A 54 1.82 -5.62 14.70
C SER A 54 1.42 -4.50 13.73
N PHE A 55 2.32 -4.14 12.79
CA PHE A 55 2.15 -3.04 11.86
C PHE A 55 2.10 -3.50 10.40
N ASP A 56 3.07 -4.32 10.00
CA ASP A 56 3.31 -4.80 8.64
C ASP A 56 2.40 -5.96 8.24
N CYS A 57 1.65 -6.55 9.18
CA CYS A 57 0.72 -7.63 8.89
C CYS A 57 -0.70 -7.28 9.33
N PRO A 58 -1.71 -7.53 8.48
CA PRO A 58 -3.09 -7.45 8.90
C PRO A 58 -3.44 -8.46 9.99
N ARG A 59 -4.48 -8.15 10.76
CA ARG A 59 -4.97 -9.03 11.82
C ARG A 59 -5.57 -10.31 11.23
N GLY A 60 -5.19 -11.45 11.79
CA GLY A 60 -5.70 -12.76 11.35
C GLY A 60 -5.07 -13.27 10.05
N TYR A 61 -4.03 -12.61 9.56
CA TYR A 61 -3.28 -13.01 8.38
C TYR A 61 -1.85 -13.43 8.74
N THR A 62 -1.22 -14.28 7.94
CA THR A 62 0.19 -14.66 8.09
C THR A 62 0.94 -14.20 6.86
N ALA A 63 1.80 -13.20 7.01
CA ALA A 63 2.69 -12.75 5.95
C ALA A 63 3.88 -13.72 5.82
N GLN A 64 4.10 -14.25 4.62
CA GLN A 64 5.30 -15.00 4.25
C GLN A 64 6.11 -14.21 3.23
N ALA A 65 5.56 -13.99 2.02
CA ALA A 65 6.17 -13.11 1.03
C ALA A 65 5.43 -11.77 0.99
N MET A 66 6.17 -10.66 0.89
CA MET A 66 5.59 -9.32 0.77
C MET A 66 6.24 -8.52 -0.34
N LEU A 67 5.44 -7.69 -0.98
CA LEU A 67 5.89 -6.62 -1.86
C LEU A 67 5.26 -5.31 -1.38
N VAL A 68 6.10 -4.37 -0.96
CA VAL A 68 5.68 -3.08 -0.41
C VAL A 68 6.11 -1.99 -1.40
N LEU A 69 5.17 -1.23 -1.95
CA LEU A 69 5.45 -0.18 -2.93
C LEU A 69 4.90 1.16 -2.46
N PRO A 70 5.71 2.24 -2.50
CA PRO A 70 5.19 3.58 -2.34
C PRO A 70 4.52 4.02 -3.64
N PHE A 71 3.51 4.88 -3.54
CA PHE A 71 2.99 5.58 -4.70
C PHE A 71 2.69 7.03 -4.36
N ASP A 72 3.03 7.90 -5.29
CA ASP A 72 2.98 9.34 -5.11
C ASP A 72 1.75 9.94 -5.77
N LYS A 73 1.33 11.08 -5.24
CA LYS A 73 0.43 12.00 -5.91
C LYS A 73 1.08 12.48 -7.24
N SER A 74 0.28 13.03 -8.13
CA SER A 74 0.76 13.76 -9.29
C SER A 74 1.64 14.93 -8.81
N ALA A 75 2.79 15.11 -9.47
CA ALA A 75 3.73 16.15 -9.10
C ALA A 75 3.10 17.52 -9.32
N ARG A 76 3.12 18.37 -8.29
CA ARG A 76 2.74 19.78 -8.39
C ARG A 76 3.96 20.61 -8.03
N ASP A 77 4.29 21.58 -8.88
CA ASP A 77 5.39 22.52 -8.68
C ASP A 77 6.76 21.86 -8.40
N GLY A 78 6.99 20.67 -8.97
CA GLY A 78 8.24 19.91 -8.79
C GLY A 78 8.33 19.10 -7.50
N HIS A 79 7.30 19.11 -6.66
CA HIS A 79 7.24 18.33 -5.42
C HIS A 79 6.31 17.12 -5.57
N THR A 80 6.75 15.95 -5.07
CA THR A 80 5.92 14.73 -5.02
C THR A 80 5.57 14.37 -3.58
N GLU A 81 4.28 14.47 -3.26
CA GLU A 81 3.74 14.01 -2.00
C GLU A 81 3.43 12.51 -2.08
N LEU A 82 3.66 11.77 -0.98
CA LEU A 82 3.27 10.37 -0.91
C LEU A 82 1.74 10.29 -0.92
N ALA A 83 1.16 9.56 -1.89
CA ALA A 83 -0.28 9.26 -1.86
C ALA A 83 -0.57 8.09 -0.91
N GLY A 84 0.33 7.11 -0.84
CA GLY A 84 0.24 6.01 0.11
C GLY A 84 1.26 4.91 -0.13
N VAL A 85 1.07 3.79 0.56
CA VAL A 85 1.85 2.56 0.37
C VAL A 85 0.90 1.43 0.04
N CYS A 86 1.20 0.71 -1.03
CA CYS A 86 0.52 -0.53 -1.40
C CYS A 86 1.32 -1.72 -0.87
N VAL A 87 0.62 -2.68 -0.27
CA VAL A 87 1.24 -3.89 0.25
C VAL A 87 0.54 -5.09 -0.35
N LEU A 88 1.32 -5.97 -0.97
CA LEU A 88 0.86 -7.26 -1.44
C LEU A 88 1.46 -8.34 -0.55
N TYR A 89 0.64 -9.32 -0.20
CA TYR A 89 1.04 -10.45 0.61
C TYR A 89 0.86 -11.76 -0.17
N ASN A 90 1.77 -12.70 0.07
CA ASN A 90 1.69 -14.10 -0.33
C ASN A 90 1.24 -14.30 -1.78
N LYS A 91 2.18 -14.16 -2.70
CA LYS A 91 1.93 -14.47 -4.12
C LYS A 91 1.36 -15.88 -4.27
N ILE A 92 0.29 -15.99 -5.05
CA ILE A 92 -0.36 -17.27 -5.35
C ILE A 92 0.65 -18.20 -6.04
N GLY A 93 0.67 -19.48 -5.64
CA GLY A 93 1.57 -20.49 -6.21
C GLY A 93 2.40 -21.27 -5.19
N GLY A 94 2.16 -21.10 -3.88
CA GLY A 94 2.79 -21.89 -2.80
C GLY A 94 4.29 -21.62 -2.65
N GLY A 95 4.66 -20.68 -1.77
CA GLY A 95 6.07 -20.27 -1.59
C GLY A 95 6.62 -19.41 -2.73
N ALA A 96 5.76 -18.92 -3.62
CA ALA A 96 6.14 -18.00 -4.67
C ALA A 96 6.56 -16.64 -4.08
N VAL A 97 7.61 -16.05 -4.62
CA VAL A 97 8.10 -14.71 -4.28
C VAL A 97 7.70 -13.72 -5.37
N PHE A 98 7.52 -12.46 -4.98
CA PHE A 98 7.29 -11.38 -5.92
C PHE A 98 8.54 -11.14 -6.78
N THR A 99 8.31 -10.81 -8.05
CA THR A 99 9.34 -10.54 -9.04
C THR A 99 9.30 -9.07 -9.48
N SER A 100 10.34 -8.63 -10.18
CA SER A 100 10.36 -7.28 -10.76
C SER A 100 9.23 -7.04 -11.79
N ASP A 101 8.70 -8.10 -12.38
CA ASP A 101 7.55 -8.04 -13.29
C ASP A 101 6.25 -7.80 -12.51
N ASP A 102 6.11 -8.37 -11.30
CA ASP A 102 4.99 -8.03 -10.41
C ASP A 102 5.07 -6.57 -9.96
N GLU A 103 6.26 -6.12 -9.54
CA GLU A 103 6.54 -4.73 -9.17
C GLU A 103 6.12 -3.78 -10.29
N TRP A 104 6.64 -3.98 -11.50
CA TRP A 104 6.31 -3.14 -12.65
C TRP A 104 4.80 -3.07 -12.93
N ARG A 105 4.07 -4.20 -12.85
CA ARG A 105 2.62 -4.21 -13.08
C ARG A 105 1.89 -3.41 -12.01
N ILE A 106 2.25 -3.60 -10.75
CA ILE A 106 1.59 -2.92 -9.63
C ILE A 106 1.90 -1.43 -9.64
N GLU A 107 3.14 -1.02 -9.90
CA GLU A 107 3.50 0.40 -10.02
C GLU A 107 2.63 1.13 -11.06
N LYS A 108 2.37 0.50 -12.22
CA LYS A 108 1.47 1.08 -13.23
C LYS A 108 0.05 1.18 -12.74
N ALA A 109 -0.46 0.15 -12.08
CA ALA A 109 -1.81 0.18 -11.50
C ALA A 109 -1.93 1.28 -10.43
N LEU A 110 -0.92 1.45 -9.58
CA LEU A 110 -0.88 2.48 -8.53
C LEU A 110 -0.83 3.89 -9.12
N ARG A 111 -0.21 4.08 -10.28
CA ARG A 111 -0.23 5.38 -10.95
C ARG A 111 -1.64 5.78 -11.39
N ILE A 112 -2.42 4.83 -11.88
CA ILE A 112 -3.83 5.04 -12.23
C ILE A 112 -4.66 5.28 -10.95
N ALA A 113 -4.43 4.49 -9.90
CA ALA A 113 -5.11 4.66 -8.62
C ALA A 113 -4.85 6.04 -8.00
N SER A 114 -3.59 6.53 -8.07
CA SER A 114 -3.22 7.86 -7.60
C SER A 114 -4.05 8.95 -8.28
N LEU A 115 -4.14 8.93 -9.61
CA LEU A 115 -4.96 9.89 -10.36
C LEU A 115 -6.45 9.81 -9.99
N ALA A 116 -6.97 8.59 -9.81
CA ALA A 116 -8.36 8.41 -9.40
C ALA A 116 -8.64 8.97 -8.00
N ILE A 117 -7.72 8.78 -7.06
CA ILE A 117 -7.80 9.35 -5.70
C ILE A 117 -7.80 10.87 -5.77
N GLU A 118 -6.89 11.46 -6.54
CA GLU A 118 -6.81 12.93 -6.70
C GLU A 118 -8.08 13.52 -7.30
N HIS A 119 -8.62 12.88 -8.35
CA HIS A 119 -9.88 13.30 -8.95
C HIS A 119 -11.04 13.22 -7.96
N GLY A 120 -11.09 12.17 -7.12
CA GLY A 120 -12.11 12.02 -6.09
C GLY A 120 -12.05 13.13 -5.05
N LEU A 121 -10.85 13.46 -4.56
CA LEU A 121 -10.65 14.52 -3.57
C LEU A 121 -11.04 15.90 -4.14
N LEU A 122 -10.61 16.21 -5.37
CA LEU A 122 -10.97 17.47 -6.04
C LEU A 122 -12.48 17.61 -6.22
N ALA A 123 -13.18 16.51 -6.55
CA ALA A 123 -14.62 16.53 -6.70
C ALA A 123 -15.35 16.82 -5.37
N GLN A 124 -14.82 16.30 -4.25
CA GLN A 124 -15.33 16.59 -2.91
C GLN A 124 -15.13 18.06 -2.54
N ASP A 125 -13.92 18.59 -2.71
CA ASP A 125 -13.60 20.00 -2.43
C ASP A 125 -14.51 20.96 -3.22
N CYS A 126 -14.73 20.68 -4.51
CA CYS A 126 -15.64 21.47 -5.34
C CYS A 126 -17.10 21.39 -4.87
N SER A 127 -17.53 20.24 -4.32
CA SER A 127 -18.90 20.09 -3.81
C SER A 127 -19.12 20.89 -2.52
N GLU A 128 -18.14 20.91 -1.62
CA GLU A 128 -18.21 21.66 -0.36
C GLU A 128 -18.18 23.18 -0.59
N LEU A 129 -17.49 23.66 -1.62
CA LEU A 129 -17.47 25.07 -2.01
C LEU A 129 -18.76 25.55 -2.68
N ALA A 130 -19.58 24.63 -3.17
CA ALA A 130 -20.84 24.93 -3.84
C ALA A 130 -22.04 25.00 -2.86
N GLU A 131 -21.84 24.62 -1.60
CA GLU A 131 -22.79 24.75 -0.47
C GLU A 131 -22.55 26.03 0.34
#